data_AF-A0A8H3G3T2-F1
#
_entry.id   AF-A0A8H3G3T2-F1
#
_cell.length_a   1.000
_cell.length_b   1.000
_cell.length_c   1.000
_cell.angle_alpha   90.00
_cell.angle_beta   90.00
_cell.angle_gamma   90.00
#
_symmetry.space_group_name_H-M   'P 1'
#
loop_
_entity.id
_entity.type
_entity.pdbx_description
1 polymer ?
#
loop_
_entity_poly.entity_id
_entity_poly.type
_entity_poly.pdbx_seq_one_letter_code
_entity_poly.pdbx_strand_id
1 'polypeptide(L)'
;MPKSPGYGMLWRTGCIKGTWRAQPVDGLQENDFDLVVRRNTHADVFMSSALRDIHGNDKSELPGNAVSHHLGDELASKKITHVFCVGTAGDLCISHTAMDVASAGFKTYVIEDVTKSFDARKGWPAMKKTLKAKGVEVVMMDGPEVGKVRALSIGGTQGQGTPTGAQGSPATMVFMATSMGLSSLGIRPSKLKG
;
A
#
# COMPACT_ATOMS: atom_id res chain seq x y z
N MET A 1 1.26 -10.42 29.30
CA MET A 1 1.90 -9.66 28.21
C MET A 1 0.95 -9.65 27.01
N PRO A 2 0.62 -8.50 26.39
CA PRO A 2 -0.11 -8.54 25.13
C PRO A 2 0.86 -9.07 24.07
N LYS A 3 0.55 -10.25 23.52
CA LYS A 3 1.32 -10.85 22.42
C LYS A 3 1.21 -9.88 21.23
N SER A 4 2.35 -9.47 20.69
CA SER A 4 2.42 -8.88 19.35
C SER A 4 1.67 -9.82 18.38
N PRO A 5 0.99 -9.30 17.34
CA PRO A 5 0.35 -10.15 16.36
C PRO A 5 1.41 -10.78 15.45
N GLY A 6 2.13 -11.76 16.00
CA GLY A 6 3.06 -12.63 15.29
C GLY A 6 2.35 -13.91 14.87
N TYR A 7 2.57 -14.32 13.62
CA TYR A 7 2.43 -15.68 13.08
C TYR A 7 1.27 -16.53 13.66
N GLY A 8 0.14 -16.57 12.94
CA GLY A 8 -0.98 -17.49 13.27
C GLY A 8 -2.25 -16.82 13.77
N MET A 9 -2.42 -15.51 13.57
CA MET A 9 -3.70 -14.86 13.83
C MET A 9 -4.72 -15.31 12.77
N LEU A 10 -5.69 -16.12 13.21
CA LEU A 10 -6.82 -16.53 12.39
C LEU A 10 -7.80 -15.37 12.28
N TRP A 11 -8.14 -15.02 11.04
CA TRP A 11 -9.13 -13.99 10.72
C TRP A 11 -10.48 -14.64 10.47
N ARG A 12 -11.56 -13.92 10.79
CA ARG A 12 -12.86 -14.27 10.20
C ARG A 12 -12.76 -14.19 8.69
N THR A 13 -13.54 -15.02 8.01
CA THR A 13 -13.60 -15.02 6.56
C THR A 13 -13.95 -13.63 6.03
N GLY A 14 -13.05 -13.09 5.22
CA GLY A 14 -13.16 -11.78 4.59
C GLY A 14 -12.69 -11.85 3.15
N CYS A 15 -13.16 -10.92 2.33
CA CYS A 15 -12.63 -10.66 0.98
C CYS A 15 -12.59 -11.90 0.06
N ILE A 16 -13.61 -12.75 0.14
CA ILE A 16 -13.75 -13.93 -0.73
C ILE A 16 -13.94 -13.47 -2.18
N LYS A 17 -13.14 -14.02 -3.10
CA LYS A 17 -13.20 -13.74 -4.54
C LYS A 17 -14.64 -13.86 -5.07
N GLY A 18 -15.07 -12.88 -5.87
CA GLY A 18 -16.40 -12.87 -6.48
C GLY A 18 -17.53 -12.39 -5.56
N THR A 19 -17.25 -12.10 -4.29
CA THR A 19 -18.24 -11.53 -3.37
C THR A 19 -18.10 -10.01 -3.25
N TRP A 20 -19.17 -9.33 -2.84
CA TRP A 20 -19.17 -7.88 -2.61
C TRP A 20 -18.08 -7.42 -1.63
N ARG A 21 -17.64 -8.28 -0.70
CA ARG A 21 -16.57 -7.96 0.27
C ARG A 21 -15.18 -7.86 -0.36
N ALA A 22 -14.99 -8.42 -1.56
CA ALA A 22 -13.75 -8.33 -2.33
C ALA A 22 -13.78 -7.19 -3.36
N GLN A 23 -14.90 -6.47 -3.48
CA GLN A 23 -14.99 -5.32 -4.37
C GLN A 23 -14.37 -4.08 -3.72
N PRO A 24 -13.87 -3.13 -4.54
CA PRO A 24 -13.53 -1.80 -4.07
C PRO A 24 -14.72 -1.15 -3.36
N VAL A 25 -14.42 -0.22 -2.46
CA VAL A 25 -15.45 0.58 -1.80
C VAL A 25 -16.13 1.52 -2.79
N ASP A 26 -17.37 1.90 -2.49
CA ASP A 26 -18.08 2.91 -3.26
C ASP A 26 -17.25 4.19 -3.41
N GLY A 27 -17.13 4.66 -4.65
CA GLY A 27 -16.31 5.83 -5.00
C GLY A 27 -14.84 5.53 -5.33
N LEU A 28 -14.41 4.27 -5.23
CA LEU A 28 -13.10 3.81 -5.70
C LEU A 28 -13.29 2.93 -6.94
N GLN A 29 -12.80 3.37 -8.10
CA GLN A 29 -12.91 2.62 -9.35
C GLN A 29 -11.57 1.99 -9.70
N GLU A 30 -11.55 0.71 -10.09
CA GLU A 30 -10.29 0.04 -10.45
C GLU A 30 -9.59 0.72 -11.65
N ASN A 31 -10.37 1.33 -12.53
CA ASN A 31 -9.88 2.05 -13.71
C ASN A 31 -9.11 3.34 -13.39
N ASP A 32 -9.20 3.83 -12.15
CA ASP A 32 -8.45 5.01 -11.71
C ASP A 32 -6.99 4.66 -11.34
N PHE A 33 -6.62 3.37 -11.38
CA PHE A 33 -5.29 2.88 -11.01
C PHE A 33 -4.50 2.31 -12.19
N ASP A 34 -3.21 2.64 -12.25
CA ASP A 34 -2.28 2.06 -13.22
C ASP A 34 -2.00 0.56 -12.99
N LEU A 35 -2.25 0.06 -11.78
CA LEU A 35 -1.99 -1.31 -11.38
C LEU A 35 -2.87 -1.71 -10.20
N VAL A 36 -3.53 -2.88 -10.31
CA VAL A 36 -4.26 -3.52 -9.21
C VAL A 36 -3.59 -4.84 -8.85
N VAL A 37 -2.95 -4.90 -7.68
CA VAL A 37 -2.31 -6.12 -7.17
C VAL A 37 -3.28 -6.89 -6.28
N ARG A 38 -3.75 -8.05 -6.74
CA ARG A 38 -4.57 -8.98 -5.96
C ARG A 38 -3.65 -9.94 -5.21
N ARG A 39 -3.95 -10.21 -3.94
CA ARG A 39 -3.12 -11.00 -3.03
C ARG A 39 -3.96 -12.04 -2.31
N ASN A 40 -3.32 -13.02 -1.68
CA ASN A 40 -3.98 -14.14 -0.99
C ASN A 40 -4.90 -14.94 -1.92
N THR A 41 -4.46 -15.15 -3.16
CA THR A 41 -5.19 -15.92 -4.18
C THR A 41 -4.97 -17.43 -4.07
N HIS A 42 -3.99 -17.86 -3.27
CA HIS A 42 -3.69 -19.26 -2.98
C HIS A 42 -4.07 -19.59 -1.53
N ALA A 43 -4.79 -20.70 -1.31
CA ALA A 43 -5.37 -21.03 -0.01
C ALA A 43 -4.32 -21.27 1.09
N ASP A 44 -3.16 -21.82 0.70
CA ASP A 44 -2.09 -22.18 1.64
C ASP A 44 -1.08 -21.04 1.91
N VAL A 45 -1.28 -19.86 1.30
CA VAL A 45 -0.34 -18.73 1.42
C VAL A 45 -1.05 -17.52 2.00
N PHE A 46 -0.55 -17.04 3.14
CA PHE A 46 -1.00 -15.80 3.74
C PHE A 46 0.03 -14.69 3.58
N MET A 47 -0.42 -13.56 3.04
CA MET A 47 0.37 -12.38 2.75
C MET A 47 -0.30 -11.16 3.37
N SER A 48 0.37 -10.61 4.38
CA SER A 48 -0.01 -9.33 4.96
C SER A 48 0.57 -8.16 4.14
N SER A 49 1.78 -8.33 3.60
CA SER A 49 2.45 -7.39 2.70
C SER A 49 2.11 -7.64 1.23
N ALA A 50 2.25 -6.61 0.40
CA ALA A 50 2.13 -6.73 -1.05
C ALA A 50 3.39 -7.20 -1.78
N LEU A 51 4.51 -7.35 -1.07
CA LEU A 51 5.75 -7.85 -1.64
C LEU A 51 6.03 -9.28 -1.21
N ARG A 52 5.82 -9.59 0.08
CA ARG A 52 6.28 -10.86 0.68
C ARG A 52 5.20 -11.57 1.46
N ASP A 53 5.29 -12.89 1.47
CA ASP A 53 4.50 -13.72 2.37
C ASP A 53 5.03 -13.63 3.81
N ILE A 54 4.36 -14.30 4.74
CA ILE A 54 4.82 -14.32 6.14
C ILE A 54 6.21 -14.94 6.31
N HIS A 55 6.64 -15.82 5.41
CA HIS A 55 7.95 -16.49 5.43
C HIS A 55 9.06 -15.63 4.82
N GLY A 56 8.71 -14.48 4.25
CA GLY A 56 9.66 -13.57 3.61
C GLY A 56 9.92 -13.91 2.14
N ASN A 57 9.16 -14.83 1.56
CA ASN A 57 9.26 -15.15 0.13
C ASN A 57 8.60 -14.01 -0.66
N ASP A 58 9.36 -13.39 -1.55
CA ASP A 58 8.87 -12.34 -2.45
C ASP A 58 8.25 -12.94 -3.73
N LYS A 59 8.73 -14.12 -4.13
CA LYS A 59 8.13 -14.94 -5.17
C LYS A 59 7.58 -16.20 -4.52
N SER A 60 6.27 -16.40 -4.66
CA SER A 60 5.65 -17.64 -4.20
C SER A 60 6.23 -18.79 -5.04
N GLU A 61 7.09 -19.61 -4.44
CA GLU A 61 7.62 -20.84 -5.06
C GLU A 61 6.52 -21.90 -5.27
N LEU A 62 5.32 -21.65 -4.75
CA LEU A 62 4.17 -22.52 -4.88
C LEU A 62 3.47 -22.29 -6.23
N PRO A 63 3.08 -23.38 -6.93
CA PRO A 63 2.32 -23.27 -8.17
C PRO A 63 0.97 -22.58 -7.90
N GLY A 64 0.79 -21.39 -8.49
CA GLY A 64 -0.48 -20.65 -8.40
C GLY A 64 -0.38 -19.20 -7.97
N ASN A 65 0.82 -18.64 -7.78
CA ASN A 65 1.09 -17.22 -7.51
C ASN A 65 0.09 -16.58 -6.53
N ALA A 66 0.43 -16.55 -5.24
CA ALA A 66 -0.38 -15.91 -4.20
C ALA A 66 -0.61 -14.40 -4.39
N VAL A 67 0.09 -13.79 -5.36
CA VAL A 67 -0.10 -12.42 -5.86
C VAL A 67 -0.24 -12.38 -7.38
N SER A 68 -1.07 -11.47 -7.90
CA SER A 68 -1.24 -11.30 -9.34
C SER A 68 -0.06 -10.60 -10.03
N HIS A 69 0.65 -9.74 -9.31
CA HIS A 69 1.83 -9.00 -9.79
C HIS A 69 2.85 -8.87 -8.65
N HIS A 70 4.13 -8.80 -9.00
CA HIS A 70 5.20 -8.55 -8.04
C HIS A 70 5.41 -7.03 -7.91
N LEU A 71 4.90 -6.42 -6.82
CA LEU A 71 4.92 -4.96 -6.70
C LEU A 71 6.33 -4.38 -6.83
N GLY A 72 7.33 -5.01 -6.20
CA GLY A 72 8.71 -4.51 -6.26
C GLY A 72 9.23 -4.37 -7.69
N ASP A 73 8.91 -5.35 -8.55
CA ASP A 73 9.35 -5.37 -9.96
C ASP A 73 8.61 -4.29 -10.76
N GLU A 74 7.31 -4.11 -10.49
CA GLU A 74 6.47 -3.08 -11.11
C GLU A 74 6.92 -1.65 -10.74
N LEU A 75 7.32 -1.43 -9.48
CA LEU A 75 7.85 -0.14 -9.03
C LEU A 75 9.21 0.14 -9.68
N ALA A 76 10.09 -0.86 -9.72
CA ALA A 76 11.41 -0.75 -10.31
C ALA A 76 11.35 -0.52 -11.83
N SER A 77 10.49 -1.25 -12.55
CA SER A 77 10.32 -1.10 -14.00
C SER A 77 9.82 0.30 -14.38
N LYS A 78 8.96 0.89 -13.54
CA LYS A 78 8.47 2.26 -13.66
C LYS A 78 9.42 3.34 -13.13
N LYS A 79 10.61 2.95 -12.65
CA LYS A 79 11.63 3.86 -12.08
C LYS A 79 11.10 4.72 -10.93
N ILE A 80 10.19 4.17 -10.13
CA ILE A 80 9.59 4.85 -8.99
C ILE A 80 10.61 4.90 -7.85
N THR A 81 10.76 6.06 -7.22
CA THR A 81 11.75 6.26 -6.14
C THR A 81 11.13 6.49 -4.76
N HIS A 82 9.92 7.05 -4.71
CA HIS A 82 9.20 7.39 -3.48
C HIS A 82 7.84 6.69 -3.49
N VAL A 83 7.44 6.10 -2.35
CA VAL A 83 6.18 5.36 -2.21
C VAL A 83 5.42 5.88 -1.00
N PHE A 84 4.14 6.20 -1.19
CA PHE A 84 3.24 6.64 -0.12
C PHE A 84 2.15 5.60 0.09
N CYS A 85 2.18 4.90 1.21
CA CYS A 85 1.19 3.90 1.57
C CYS A 85 0.01 4.54 2.33
N VAL A 86 -1.20 4.18 1.93
CA VAL A 86 -2.47 4.69 2.47
C VAL A 86 -3.53 3.60 2.45
N GLY A 87 -4.61 3.71 3.23
CA GLY A 87 -5.71 2.74 3.20
C GLY A 87 -5.93 2.03 4.52
N THR A 88 -6.26 0.73 4.51
CA THR A 88 -6.64 -0.02 5.73
C THR A 88 -6.28 -1.50 5.67
N ALA A 89 -5.67 -2.11 6.69
CA ALA A 89 -5.42 -1.58 8.02
C ALA A 89 -4.01 -0.99 8.16
N GLY A 90 -3.93 0.21 8.73
CA GLY A 90 -2.71 0.96 9.01
C GLY A 90 -1.70 0.15 9.81
N ASP A 91 -2.13 -0.46 10.91
CA ASP A 91 -1.35 -1.31 11.81
C ASP A 91 -1.15 -2.77 11.33
N LEU A 92 -1.52 -3.07 10.09
CA LEU A 92 -1.38 -4.39 9.47
C LEU A 92 -0.84 -4.26 8.04
N CYS A 93 -1.70 -4.49 7.04
CA CYS A 93 -1.31 -4.62 5.64
C CYS A 93 -0.54 -3.40 5.12
N ILE A 94 -0.95 -2.19 5.52
CA ILE A 94 -0.29 -0.95 5.10
C ILE A 94 1.12 -0.89 5.67
N SER A 95 1.27 -1.11 6.98
CA SER A 95 2.59 -1.07 7.62
C SER A 95 3.52 -2.19 7.15
N HIS A 96 3.02 -3.41 6.99
CA HIS A 96 3.83 -4.52 6.50
C HIS A 96 4.31 -4.28 5.06
N THR A 97 3.42 -3.78 4.20
CA THR A 97 3.82 -3.39 2.84
C THR A 97 4.84 -2.26 2.85
N ALA A 98 4.62 -1.22 3.66
CA ALA A 98 5.54 -0.09 3.74
C ALA A 98 6.94 -0.51 4.22
N MET A 99 7.03 -1.41 5.20
CA MET A 99 8.31 -1.94 5.68
C MET A 99 9.04 -2.76 4.61
N ASP A 100 8.33 -3.58 3.84
CA ASP A 100 8.95 -4.36 2.77
C ASP A 100 9.40 -3.49 1.60
N VAL A 101 8.59 -2.48 1.23
CA VAL A 101 8.95 -1.50 0.21
C VAL A 101 10.18 -0.69 0.64
N ALA A 102 10.26 -0.25 1.90
CA ALA A 102 11.45 0.39 2.43
C ALA A 102 12.67 -0.55 2.40
N SER A 103 12.48 -1.82 2.74
CA SER A 103 13.54 -2.84 2.70
C SER A 103 14.01 -3.15 1.27
N ALA A 104 13.15 -2.93 0.27
CA ALA A 104 13.50 -3.01 -1.15
C ALA A 104 14.22 -1.76 -1.70
N GLY A 105 14.48 -0.75 -0.85
CA GLY A 105 15.30 0.42 -1.20
C GLY A 105 14.51 1.66 -1.63
N PHE A 106 13.18 1.65 -1.56
CA PHE A 106 12.35 2.81 -1.90
C PHE A 106 12.19 3.75 -0.70
N LYS A 107 12.16 5.06 -0.94
CA LYS A 107 11.81 6.04 0.10
C LYS A 107 10.32 5.92 0.42
N THR A 108 10.00 5.50 1.63
CA THR A 108 8.64 5.04 1.95
C THR A 108 8.00 5.85 3.06
N TYR A 109 6.74 6.20 2.85
CA TYR A 109 5.93 7.00 3.75
C TYR A 109 4.57 6.31 3.99
N VAL A 110 3.99 6.49 5.18
CA VAL A 110 2.58 6.18 5.45
C VAL A 110 1.84 7.49 5.70
N ILE A 111 0.76 7.76 4.95
CA ILE A 111 -0.03 8.98 5.15
C ILE A 111 -1.12 8.71 6.20
N GLU A 112 -0.96 9.26 7.40
CA GLU A 112 -1.75 8.91 8.58
C GLU A 112 -3.22 9.34 8.47
N ASP A 113 -3.51 10.54 7.97
CA ASP A 113 -4.86 11.12 7.95
C ASP A 113 -5.79 10.55 6.85
N VAL A 114 -5.24 9.71 5.98
CA VAL A 114 -5.97 8.90 4.99
C VAL A 114 -5.75 7.40 5.19
N THR A 115 -5.19 7.01 6.34
CA THR A 115 -5.00 5.62 6.73
C THR A 115 -5.84 5.29 7.95
N LYS A 116 -6.51 4.13 7.93
CA LYS A 116 -7.28 3.64 9.07
C LYS A 116 -6.70 2.35 9.61
N SER A 117 -6.46 2.32 10.91
CA SER A 117 -5.93 1.14 11.62
C SER A 117 -7.05 0.29 12.19
N PHE A 118 -6.80 -1.01 12.33
CA PHE A 118 -7.68 -1.97 12.97
C PHE A 118 -7.79 -1.68 14.47
N ASP A 119 -6.66 -1.52 15.17
CA ASP A 119 -6.59 -1.04 16.54
C ASP A 119 -5.86 0.31 16.61
N ALA A 120 -6.63 1.39 16.50
CA ALA A 120 -6.09 2.74 16.60
C ALA A 120 -5.56 3.10 18.01
N ARG A 121 -5.98 2.39 19.07
CA ARG A 121 -5.63 2.75 20.46
C ARG A 121 -4.29 2.16 20.90
N LYS A 122 -4.01 0.91 20.55
CA LYS A 122 -2.75 0.25 20.95
C LYS A 122 -1.94 -0.23 19.75
N GLY A 123 -2.58 -0.86 18.77
CA GLY A 123 -1.94 -1.36 17.56
C GLY A 123 -1.19 -0.28 16.78
N TRP A 124 -1.86 0.82 16.45
CA TRP A 124 -1.28 1.89 15.65
C TRP A 124 -0.10 2.61 16.32
N PRO A 125 -0.19 3.08 17.59
CA PRO A 125 0.97 3.70 18.26
C PRO A 125 2.19 2.77 18.36
N ALA A 126 1.98 1.47 18.56
CA ALA A 126 3.07 0.50 18.58
C ALA A 126 3.67 0.34 17.16
N MET A 127 2.82 0.23 16.14
CA MET A 127 3.28 0.07 14.77
C MET A 127 4.05 1.28 14.24
N LYS A 128 3.67 2.52 14.61
CA LYS A 128 4.42 3.72 14.24
C LYS A 128 5.88 3.69 14.73
N LYS A 129 6.14 3.11 15.90
CA LYS A 129 7.51 2.93 16.41
C LYS A 129 8.29 1.94 15.55
N THR A 130 7.65 0.83 15.18
CA THR A 130 8.23 -0.20 14.29
C THR A 130 8.55 0.37 12.91
N LEU A 131 7.62 1.13 12.32
CA LEU A 131 7.80 1.81 11.03
C LEU A 131 9.03 2.71 11.03
N LYS A 132 9.13 3.59 12.04
CA LYS A 132 10.27 4.51 12.17
C LYS A 132 11.59 3.74 12.30
N ALA A 133 11.61 2.66 13.09
CA ALA A 133 12.80 1.81 13.24
C ALA A 133 13.20 1.08 11.94
N LYS A 134 12.25 0.89 11.02
CA LYS A 134 12.45 0.26 9.71
C LYS A 134 12.63 1.28 8.57
N GLY A 135 12.83 2.55 8.89
CA GLY A 135 13.07 3.60 7.88
C GLY A 135 11.82 4.07 7.14
N VAL A 136 10.63 3.80 7.67
CA VAL A 136 9.37 4.33 7.13
C VAL A 136 8.93 5.54 7.95
N GLU A 137 8.65 6.64 7.27
CA GLU A 137 8.15 7.86 7.89
C GLU A 137 6.61 7.89 7.89
N VAL A 138 6.02 8.39 8.97
CA VAL A 138 4.57 8.60 9.05
C VAL A 138 4.31 10.10 8.91
N VAL A 139 3.55 10.47 7.90
CA VAL A 139 3.35 11.86 7.46
C VAL A 139 1.86 12.18 7.30
N MET A 140 1.54 13.45 7.10
CA MET A 140 0.19 13.91 6.78
C MET A 140 0.08 14.21 5.29
N MET A 141 -1.13 14.16 4.72
CA MET A 141 -1.37 14.40 3.29
C MET A 141 -0.92 15.79 2.84
N ASP A 142 -1.05 16.78 3.71
CA ASP A 142 -0.61 18.17 3.53
C ASP A 142 0.84 18.41 4.02
N GLY A 143 1.56 17.34 4.36
CA GLY A 143 2.93 17.40 4.84
C GLY A 143 3.94 17.85 3.77
N PRO A 144 5.08 18.44 4.19
CA PRO A 144 6.10 18.93 3.26
C PRO A 144 6.75 17.80 2.43
N GLU A 145 6.73 16.56 2.90
CA GLU A 145 7.24 15.38 2.18
C GLU A 145 6.43 15.13 0.91
N VAL A 146 5.10 15.24 0.99
CA VAL A 146 4.20 15.13 -0.16
C VAL A 146 4.46 16.27 -1.14
N GLY A 147 4.61 17.50 -0.63
CA GLY A 147 4.92 18.68 -1.44
C GLY A 147 6.25 18.54 -2.20
N LYS A 148 7.31 18.05 -1.52
CA LYS A 148 8.63 17.81 -2.12
C LYS A 148 8.54 16.79 -3.26
N VAL A 149 7.86 15.66 -3.05
CA VAL A 149 7.69 14.64 -4.08
C VAL A 149 6.86 15.16 -5.25
N ARG A 150 5.78 15.90 -4.99
CA ARG A 150 4.99 16.56 -6.05
C ARG A 150 5.86 17.51 -6.89
N ALA A 151 6.72 18.30 -6.25
CA ALA A 151 7.64 19.20 -6.96
C ALA A 151 8.65 18.44 -7.85
N LEU A 152 9.16 17.28 -7.40
CA LEU A 152 10.04 16.43 -8.20
C LEU A 152 9.35 15.89 -9.47
N SER A 153 8.04 15.63 -9.40
CA SER A 153 7.27 15.17 -10.56
C SER A 153 6.97 16.28 -11.58
N ILE A 154 7.01 17.55 -11.17
CA ILE A 154 6.74 18.72 -12.03
C ILE A 154 8.04 19.28 -12.63
N GLY A 155 9.16 19.21 -11.91
CA GLY A 155 10.45 19.74 -12.36
C GLY A 155 11.12 19.01 -13.53
N GLY A 156 10.50 17.95 -14.06
CA GLY A 156 11.01 17.16 -15.18
C GLY A 156 10.67 17.67 -16.59
N THR A 157 9.82 18.69 -16.73
CA THR A 157 9.42 19.23 -18.04
C THR A 157 10.09 20.57 -18.33
N GLN A 158 11.31 20.54 -18.88
CA GLN A 158 11.77 21.59 -19.79
C GLN A 158 12.06 20.97 -21.17
N GLY A 159 11.16 21.24 -22.12
CA GLY A 159 11.26 20.85 -23.52
C GLY A 159 9.89 20.91 -24.20
N GLN A 160 9.70 21.87 -25.10
CA GLN A 160 8.46 22.08 -25.87
C GLN A 160 8.06 20.82 -26.67
N GLY A 161 6.78 20.44 -26.59
CA GLY A 161 6.18 19.41 -27.43
C GLY A 161 4.87 18.88 -26.83
N THR A 162 3.80 18.89 -27.61
CA THR A 162 2.44 18.44 -27.29
C THR A 162 2.42 17.09 -26.54
N PRO A 163 1.66 16.91 -25.43
CA PRO A 163 1.70 15.66 -24.69
C PRO A 163 0.81 14.60 -25.33
N THR A 164 1.40 13.77 -26.19
CA THR A 164 0.91 12.42 -26.49
C THR A 164 1.81 11.41 -25.78
N GLY A 165 1.23 10.61 -24.88
CA GLY A 165 1.85 9.42 -24.31
C GLY A 165 2.33 9.57 -22.88
N ALA A 166 1.82 8.68 -22.01
CA ALA A 166 2.22 8.51 -20.63
C ALA A 166 3.74 8.34 -20.48
N GLN A 167 4.42 9.37 -20.00
CA GLN A 167 5.83 9.31 -19.61
C GLN A 167 5.90 9.46 -18.09
N GLY A 168 6.30 8.38 -17.42
CA GLY A 168 6.31 8.27 -15.96
C GLY A 168 7.30 9.24 -15.31
N SER A 169 6.79 10.10 -14.43
CA SER A 169 7.61 10.92 -13.53
C SER A 169 8.26 10.05 -12.44
N PRO A 170 9.52 10.33 -12.06
CA PRO A 170 10.31 9.48 -11.15
C PRO A 170 9.80 9.42 -9.71
N ALA A 171 8.80 10.22 -9.35
CA ALA A 171 8.22 10.31 -8.01
C ALA A 171 6.70 10.02 -8.07
N THR A 172 6.34 8.75 -8.28
CA THR A 172 4.94 8.32 -8.38
C THR A 172 4.39 7.93 -7.02
N MET A 173 3.29 8.56 -6.63
CA MET A 173 2.51 8.24 -5.42
C MET A 173 1.67 6.96 -5.67
N VAL A 174 1.98 5.86 -4.99
CA VAL A 174 1.27 4.58 -5.18
C VAL A 174 0.23 4.36 -4.08
N PHE A 175 -1.04 4.61 -4.40
CA PHE A 175 -2.16 4.37 -3.50
C PHE A 175 -2.43 2.87 -3.35
N MET A 176 -2.28 2.33 -2.13
CA MET A 176 -2.57 0.94 -1.80
C MET A 176 -3.89 0.76 -1.06
N ALA A 177 -5.01 0.79 -1.77
CA ALA A 177 -6.29 0.47 -1.16
C ALA A 177 -6.42 -1.05 -0.91
N THR A 178 -6.17 -1.50 0.32
CA THR A 178 -6.49 -2.86 0.73
C THR A 178 -7.98 -2.96 1.06
N SER A 179 -8.72 -3.70 0.22
CA SER A 179 -10.13 -4.00 0.43
C SER A 179 -10.27 -4.93 1.64
N MET A 180 -10.47 -4.39 2.83
CA MET A 180 -11.29 -5.03 3.86
C MET A 180 -12.56 -4.20 3.90
N GLY A 181 -13.70 -4.76 3.45
CA GLY A 181 -14.97 -4.06 3.27
C GLY A 181 -15.20 -2.92 4.27
N LEU A 182 -15.02 -1.68 3.81
CA LEU A 182 -14.94 -0.48 4.66
C LEU A 182 -16.29 0.07 5.10
N SER A 183 -17.39 -0.64 4.86
CA SER A 183 -18.71 -0.19 5.34
C SER A 183 -18.78 -0.06 6.87
N SER A 184 -17.84 -0.65 7.62
CA SER A 184 -17.71 -0.45 9.07
C SER A 184 -16.72 0.64 9.50
N LEU A 185 -16.01 1.29 8.57
CA LEU A 185 -14.83 2.11 8.90
C LEU A 185 -14.83 3.56 8.34
N GLY A 186 -15.83 4.00 7.59
CA GLY A 186 -16.13 5.45 7.44
C GLY A 186 -15.06 6.33 6.77
N ILE A 187 -14.18 5.77 5.92
CA ILE A 187 -13.24 6.57 5.11
C ILE A 187 -14.00 7.15 3.90
N ARG A 188 -13.92 8.48 3.70
CA ARG A 188 -14.55 9.15 2.54
C ARG A 188 -13.56 9.24 1.37
N PRO A 189 -13.90 8.75 0.16
CA PRO A 189 -13.05 8.82 -1.04
C PRO A 189 -12.65 10.24 -1.47
N SER A 190 -13.40 11.27 -1.05
CA SER A 190 -13.19 12.66 -1.45
C SER A 190 -11.82 13.24 -1.08
N LYS A 191 -11.09 12.64 -0.11
CA LYS A 191 -9.74 13.08 0.27
C LYS A 191 -8.62 12.51 -0.62
N LEU A 192 -8.90 11.51 -1.45
CA LEU A 192 -7.90 10.84 -2.29
C LEU A 192 -7.74 11.50 -3.68
N LYS A 193 -8.65 12.40 -4.06
CA LYS A 193 -8.69 13.05 -5.38
C LYS A 193 -7.96 14.41 -5.44
N GLY A 194 -6.87 14.59 -4.68
CA GLY A 194 -6.09 15.84 -4.64
C GLY A 194 -4.66 15.67 -5.12
#